data_AF-A0A2P4YP49-F1
#
_entry.id   AF-A0A2P4YP49-F1
#
_cell.length_a   1.000
_cell.length_b   1.000
_cell.length_c   1.000
_cell.angle_alpha   90.00
_cell.angle_beta   90.00
_cell.angle_gamma   90.00
#
_symmetry.space_group_name_H-M   'P 1'
#
loop_
_entity.id
_entity.type
_entity.pdbx_description
1 polymer ?
#
loop_
_entity_poly.entity_id
_entity_poly.type
_entity_poly.pdbx_seq_one_letter_code
_entity_poly.pdbx_strand_id
1 'polypeptide(L)'
;MKETAQIPVPSKDPLAKDDQAPDAAKAANPADDAPVEEELSEEDRKLKEELETAVARVCDPQIEEGVKQLALELLRREIRTATSSMTSVPKPLKFLRPSYDNLKAAYETFQPGETQKLMADVLAVLAMTMAKEGSRESLKFKLLGNSTELGSWGHEFVRSLAGEVGEEYNARITAEDAVDPDVSDLLEIVDAIVPFHMQHNAEPEAIDILIEVQQLAKLLESPDIDEKNYQRVCLYLLACADYMSDADDLVNLLNTAYSLFLRLEQYPDALRVALRVGNDDFVAEVFQKCKDDVVRNQMGYILGRQRCFYEDES
;
A
#
# COMPACT_ATOMS: atom_id res chain seq x y z
N MET A 1 -2.18 -62.90 16.64
CA MET A 1 -1.81 -63.07 15.21
C MET A 1 -2.91 -62.50 14.34
N LYS A 2 -2.69 -61.30 13.78
CA LYS A 2 -3.27 -60.77 12.55
C LYS A 2 -2.27 -59.71 12.07
N GLU A 3 -1.61 -59.98 10.94
CA GLU A 3 -0.58 -59.14 10.33
C GLU A 3 -1.20 -57.92 9.63
N THR A 4 -0.55 -56.77 9.81
CA THR A 4 -0.73 -55.57 8.97
C THR A 4 0.45 -55.48 8.01
N ALA A 5 0.16 -55.53 6.70
CA ALA A 5 1.15 -55.38 5.64
C ALA A 5 1.59 -53.91 5.50
N GLN A 6 2.89 -53.65 5.54
CA GLN A 6 3.49 -52.36 5.18
C GLN A 6 4.02 -52.43 3.75
N ILE A 7 3.59 -51.51 2.89
CA ILE A 7 4.07 -51.33 1.53
C ILE A 7 5.10 -50.17 1.56
N PRO A 8 6.40 -50.40 1.29
CA PRO A 8 7.39 -49.33 1.23
C PRO A 8 7.46 -48.72 -0.18
N VAL A 9 7.38 -47.39 -0.27
CA VAL A 9 7.62 -46.62 -1.48
C VAL A 9 9.09 -46.15 -1.47
N PRO A 10 9.93 -46.45 -2.48
CA PRO A 10 11.36 -46.10 -2.43
C PRO A 10 11.62 -44.64 -2.81
N SER A 11 12.32 -43.91 -1.94
CA SER A 11 12.93 -42.61 -2.24
C SER A 11 14.19 -42.81 -3.10
N LYS A 12 14.40 -41.96 -4.12
CA LYS A 12 15.60 -41.96 -4.97
C LYS A 12 16.30 -40.60 -4.87
N ASP A 13 17.27 -40.52 -3.97
CA ASP A 13 18.33 -39.51 -4.04
C ASP A 13 19.56 -40.08 -4.77
N PRO A 14 20.12 -39.41 -5.79
CA PRO A 14 21.36 -39.86 -6.41
C PRO A 14 22.61 -39.41 -5.62
N LEU A 15 23.42 -40.39 -5.21
CA LEU A 15 24.79 -40.21 -4.70
C LEU A 15 25.81 -40.08 -5.86
N ALA A 16 26.93 -39.43 -5.56
CA ALA A 16 27.94 -38.93 -6.50
C ALA A 16 29.11 -39.88 -6.82
N LYS A 17 29.58 -39.75 -8.08
CA LYS A 17 30.95 -39.78 -8.68
C LYS A 17 31.94 -40.95 -8.51
N ASP A 18 32.53 -41.34 -9.65
CA ASP A 18 33.97 -41.51 -9.98
C ASP A 18 34.09 -42.02 -11.43
N ASP A 19 35.13 -41.87 -12.26
CA ASP A 19 36.27 -40.95 -12.43
C ASP A 19 36.97 -41.44 -13.72
N GLN A 20 37.30 -40.57 -14.68
CA GLN A 20 38.36 -40.79 -15.70
C GLN A 20 38.57 -39.54 -16.59
N ALA A 21 39.73 -38.90 -16.42
CA ALA A 21 40.33 -37.82 -17.24
C ALA A 21 41.26 -38.40 -18.33
N PRO A 22 42.08 -37.62 -19.10
CA PRO A 22 42.10 -36.19 -19.50
C PRO A 22 42.03 -36.08 -21.07
N ASP A 23 42.03 -34.95 -21.78
CA ASP A 23 43.08 -33.95 -21.96
C ASP A 23 42.65 -32.99 -23.11
N ALA A 24 43.30 -31.82 -23.20
CA ALA A 24 43.34 -30.82 -24.28
C ALA A 24 42.79 -29.42 -23.93
N ALA A 25 43.74 -28.59 -23.52
CA ALA A 25 43.67 -27.14 -23.38
C ALA A 25 43.05 -26.41 -24.59
N LYS A 26 42.15 -25.45 -24.30
CA LYS A 26 42.04 -24.20 -25.06
C LYS A 26 41.88 -23.02 -24.10
N ALA A 27 42.77 -22.06 -24.32
CA ALA A 27 43.00 -20.85 -23.56
C ALA A 27 41.72 -20.01 -23.34
N ALA A 28 41.61 -19.51 -22.11
CA ALA A 28 40.73 -18.42 -21.74
C ALA A 28 41.28 -17.09 -22.28
N ASN A 29 40.44 -16.35 -23.01
CA ASN A 29 40.58 -14.91 -23.17
C ASN A 29 39.51 -14.25 -22.27
N PRO A 30 39.90 -13.35 -21.35
CA PRO A 30 38.97 -12.51 -20.60
C PRO A 30 38.89 -11.13 -21.27
N ALA A 31 37.82 -10.88 -22.04
CA ALA A 31 37.40 -9.54 -22.46
C ALA A 31 36.06 -9.63 -23.21
N ASP A 32 34.97 -9.35 -22.51
CA ASP A 32 34.01 -8.29 -22.87
C ASP A 32 32.86 -8.33 -21.88
N ASP A 33 33.08 -7.66 -20.74
CA ASP A 33 32.00 -7.14 -19.89
C ASP A 33 31.63 -5.77 -20.48
N ALA A 34 31.12 -5.78 -21.71
CA ALA A 34 30.44 -4.63 -22.28
C ALA A 34 29.00 -4.69 -21.77
N PRO A 35 28.43 -3.58 -21.22
CA PRO A 35 27.00 -3.54 -21.00
C PRO A 35 26.35 -3.80 -22.35
N VAL A 36 25.48 -4.80 -22.41
CA VAL A 36 24.52 -4.90 -23.50
C VAL A 36 23.66 -3.64 -23.36
N GLU A 37 24.05 -2.56 -24.04
CA GLU A 37 23.11 -1.52 -24.40
C GLU A 37 22.02 -2.25 -25.17
N GLU A 38 20.91 -2.54 -24.48
CA GLU A 38 19.65 -2.83 -25.16
C GLU A 38 19.57 -1.80 -26.29
N GLU A 39 19.56 -2.23 -27.55
CA GLU A 39 19.39 -1.33 -28.68
C GLU A 39 18.08 -0.58 -28.43
N LEU A 40 18.19 0.62 -27.85
CA LEU A 40 17.04 1.43 -27.50
C LEU A 40 16.31 1.67 -28.81
N SER A 41 15.04 1.28 -28.85
CA SER A 41 14.20 1.54 -30.01
C SER A 41 14.25 3.05 -30.34
N GLU A 42 14.06 3.42 -31.61
CA GLU A 42 14.07 4.84 -31.98
C GLU A 42 13.06 5.67 -31.17
N GLU A 43 11.97 5.06 -30.71
CA GLU A 43 10.98 5.65 -29.82
C GLU A 43 11.55 5.88 -28.40
N ASP A 44 12.26 4.91 -27.84
CA ASP A 44 12.90 5.04 -26.52
C ASP A 44 14.01 6.10 -26.53
N ARG A 45 14.77 6.19 -27.63
CA ARG A 45 15.81 7.22 -27.77
C ARG A 45 15.20 8.61 -27.80
N LYS A 46 14.13 8.80 -28.58
CA LYS A 46 13.39 10.08 -28.61
C LYS A 46 12.82 10.43 -27.24
N LEU A 47 12.21 9.46 -26.55
CA LEU A 47 11.69 9.66 -25.20
C LEU A 47 12.80 10.10 -24.24
N LYS A 48 13.97 9.44 -24.28
CA LYS A 48 15.13 9.83 -23.47
C LYS A 48 15.59 11.26 -23.78
N GLU A 49 15.75 11.61 -25.05
CA GLU A 49 16.16 12.96 -25.49
C GLU A 49 15.14 14.03 -25.05
N GLU A 50 13.84 13.75 -25.13
CA GLU A 50 12.78 14.65 -24.67
C GLU A 50 12.82 14.87 -23.16
N LEU A 51 12.98 13.80 -22.37
CA LEU A 51 13.11 13.87 -20.92
C LEU A 51 14.36 14.63 -20.50
N GLU A 52 15.52 14.34 -21.12
CA GLU A 52 16.78 15.05 -20.84
C GLU A 52 16.68 16.54 -21.18
N THR A 53 16.02 16.88 -22.30
CA THR A 53 15.76 18.28 -22.67
C THR A 53 14.86 18.97 -21.66
N ALA A 54 13.82 18.29 -21.17
CA ALA A 54 12.94 18.83 -20.14
C ALA A 54 13.68 19.06 -18.82
N VAL A 55 14.49 18.09 -18.38
CA VAL A 55 15.35 18.22 -17.19
C VAL A 55 16.31 19.40 -17.34
N ALA A 56 16.99 19.53 -18.47
CA ALA A 56 17.91 20.64 -18.72
C ALA A 56 17.20 22.00 -18.60
N ARG A 57 15.95 22.10 -19.09
CA ARG A 57 15.16 23.32 -18.97
C ARG A 57 14.75 23.64 -17.53
N VAL A 58 14.42 22.63 -16.74
CA VAL A 58 14.05 22.77 -15.33
C VAL A 58 15.24 23.22 -14.48
N CYS A 59 16.42 22.64 -14.75
CA CYS A 59 17.65 22.91 -14.00
C CYS A 59 18.34 24.23 -14.36
N ASP A 60 18.06 24.83 -15.52
CA ASP A 60 18.68 26.08 -15.93
C ASP A 60 18.09 27.28 -15.14
N PRO A 61 18.90 28.03 -14.37
CA PRO A 61 18.42 29.18 -13.60
C PRO A 61 17.99 30.37 -14.47
N GLN A 62 18.43 30.46 -15.74
CA GLN A 62 18.17 31.61 -16.62
C GLN A 62 16.84 31.50 -17.38
N ILE A 63 16.22 30.32 -17.38
CA ILE A 63 14.98 30.07 -18.11
C ILE A 63 13.78 30.62 -17.35
N GLU A 64 12.87 31.27 -18.10
CA GLU A 64 11.62 31.82 -17.56
C GLU A 64 10.78 30.74 -16.86
N GLU A 65 10.12 31.12 -15.77
CA GLU A 65 9.33 30.20 -14.95
C GLU A 65 8.24 29.46 -15.74
N GLY A 66 7.57 30.12 -16.70
CA GLY A 66 6.56 29.49 -17.55
C GLY A 66 7.13 28.36 -18.43
N VAL A 67 8.39 28.46 -18.87
CA VAL A 67 9.05 27.40 -19.64
C VAL A 67 9.43 26.23 -18.73
N LYS A 68 9.82 26.50 -17.49
CA LYS A 68 10.06 25.46 -16.48
C LYS A 68 8.77 24.71 -16.15
N GLN A 69 7.67 25.43 -15.98
CA GLN A 69 6.36 24.83 -15.73
C GLN A 69 5.94 23.89 -16.87
N LEU A 70 6.07 24.31 -18.13
CA LEU A 70 5.76 23.47 -19.29
C LEU A 70 6.65 22.22 -19.35
N ALA A 71 7.93 22.33 -19.00
CA ALA A 71 8.84 21.20 -18.93
C ALA A 71 8.45 20.22 -17.81
N LEU A 72 8.04 20.72 -16.64
CA LEU A 72 7.53 19.90 -15.54
C LEU A 72 6.21 19.21 -15.88
N GLU A 73 5.30 19.87 -16.59
CA GLU A 73 4.07 19.25 -17.08
C GLU A 73 4.34 18.12 -18.07
N LEU A 74 5.33 18.29 -18.94
CA LEU A 74 5.80 17.21 -19.82
C LEU A 74 6.33 16.02 -19.01
N LEU A 75 7.22 16.26 -18.04
CA LEU A 75 7.72 15.22 -17.15
C LEU A 75 6.58 14.50 -16.41
N ARG A 76 5.64 15.25 -15.84
CA ARG A 76 4.44 14.71 -15.16
C ARG A 76 3.62 13.82 -16.09
N ARG A 77 3.38 14.27 -17.33
CA ARG A 77 2.61 13.50 -18.31
C ARG A 77 3.29 12.19 -18.69
N GLU A 78 4.58 12.23 -19.01
CA GLU A 78 5.31 11.04 -19.45
C GLU A 78 5.47 10.03 -18.30
N ILE A 79 5.81 10.49 -17.09
CA ILE A 79 5.89 9.63 -15.90
C ILE A 79 4.53 8.98 -15.63
N ARG A 80 3.45 9.76 -15.54
CA ARG A 80 2.10 9.23 -15.28
C ARG A 80 1.65 8.20 -16.30
N THR A 81 1.88 8.50 -17.58
CA THR A 81 1.48 7.59 -18.66
C THR A 81 2.22 6.25 -18.53
N ALA A 82 3.50 6.30 -18.17
CA ALA A 82 4.29 5.09 -18.03
C ALA A 82 4.07 4.34 -16.70
N THR A 83 3.74 5.02 -15.59
CA THR A 83 3.42 4.40 -14.30
C THR A 83 2.02 3.80 -14.25
N SER A 84 1.11 4.18 -15.16
CA SER A 84 -0.20 3.55 -15.30
C SER A 84 -0.14 2.10 -15.80
N SER A 85 0.98 1.70 -16.39
CA SER A 85 1.21 0.33 -16.87
C SER A 85 1.80 -0.53 -15.74
N MET A 86 1.07 -1.57 -15.33
CA MET A 86 1.46 -2.60 -14.35
C MET A 86 2.56 -3.53 -14.90
N THR A 87 3.58 -2.95 -15.53
CA THR A 87 4.75 -3.65 -16.07
C THR A 87 5.98 -3.25 -15.26
N SER A 88 7.11 -3.90 -15.50
CA SER A 88 8.41 -3.59 -14.89
C SER A 88 8.72 -2.09 -14.83
N VAL A 89 9.64 -1.69 -13.93
CA VAL A 89 10.05 -0.29 -13.69
C VAL A 89 10.01 0.54 -14.98
N PRO A 90 9.09 1.53 -15.07
CA PRO A 90 8.84 2.26 -16.30
C PRO A 90 10.11 2.89 -16.88
N LYS A 91 10.27 2.85 -18.20
CA LYS A 91 11.44 3.42 -18.89
C LYS A 91 11.69 4.91 -18.57
N PRO A 92 10.66 5.79 -18.46
CA PRO A 92 10.88 7.17 -18.02
C PRO A 92 11.59 7.28 -16.68
N LEU A 93 11.25 6.43 -15.71
CA LEU A 93 11.93 6.41 -14.42
C LEU A 93 13.39 5.96 -14.59
N LYS A 94 13.66 4.93 -15.39
CA LYS A 94 15.04 4.52 -15.69
C LYS A 94 15.88 5.64 -16.31
N PHE A 95 15.31 6.41 -17.24
CA PHE A 95 16.00 7.52 -17.91
C PHE A 95 16.20 8.74 -17.01
N LEU A 96 15.28 8.99 -16.06
CA LEU A 96 15.39 10.11 -15.12
C LEU A 96 16.31 9.83 -13.93
N ARG A 97 16.66 8.56 -13.67
CA ARG A 97 17.51 8.16 -12.53
C ARG A 97 18.84 8.93 -12.42
N PRO A 98 19.62 9.14 -13.50
CA PRO A 98 20.87 9.92 -13.42
C PRO A 98 20.65 11.41 -13.12
N SER A 99 19.43 11.91 -13.37
CA SER A 99 19.08 13.32 -13.23
C SER A 99 18.41 13.64 -11.88
N TYR A 100 18.15 12.63 -11.05
CA TYR A 100 17.42 12.81 -9.77
C TYR A 100 18.10 13.81 -8.84
N ASP A 101 19.41 13.67 -8.62
CA ASP A 101 20.17 14.58 -7.74
C ASP A 101 20.23 16.01 -8.31
N ASN A 102 20.30 16.15 -9.64
CA ASN A 102 20.26 17.46 -10.31
C ASN A 102 18.91 18.13 -10.12
N LEU A 103 17.81 17.38 -10.25
CA LEU A 103 16.45 17.87 -10.02
C LEU A 103 16.26 18.28 -8.55
N LYS A 104 16.82 17.52 -7.59
CA LYS A 104 16.81 17.92 -6.17
C LYS A 104 17.56 19.23 -5.93
N ALA A 105 18.75 19.38 -6.49
CA ALA A 105 19.51 20.62 -6.39
C ALA A 105 18.78 21.79 -7.06
N ALA A 106 18.13 21.55 -8.20
CA ALA A 106 17.33 22.55 -8.89
C ALA A 106 16.15 23.01 -8.00
N TYR A 107 15.45 22.10 -7.33
CA TYR A 107 14.31 22.42 -6.47
C TYR A 107 14.64 23.46 -5.39
N GLU A 108 15.84 23.43 -4.81
CA GLU A 108 16.28 24.40 -3.80
C GLU A 108 16.42 25.84 -4.34
N THR A 109 16.52 26.00 -5.66
CA THR A 109 16.63 27.30 -6.33
C THR A 109 15.27 27.92 -6.71
N PHE A 110 14.19 27.15 -6.62
CA PHE A 110 12.86 27.62 -7.01
C PHE A 110 12.28 28.57 -5.97
N GLN A 111 11.55 29.58 -6.43
CA GLN A 111 10.79 30.45 -5.53
C GLN A 111 9.50 29.76 -5.07
N PRO A 112 9.00 30.08 -3.86
CA PRO A 112 7.72 29.58 -3.39
C PRO A 112 6.59 29.92 -4.36
N GLY A 113 5.94 28.89 -4.90
CA GLY A 113 4.90 29.05 -5.93
C GLY A 113 4.38 27.72 -6.46
N GLU A 114 3.48 27.79 -7.43
CA GLU A 114 2.88 26.60 -8.07
C GLU A 114 3.93 25.74 -8.77
N THR A 115 4.92 26.37 -9.43
CA THR A 115 6.00 25.67 -10.12
C THR A 115 6.87 24.85 -9.17
N GLN A 116 7.15 25.37 -7.97
CA GLN A 116 7.88 24.65 -6.93
C GLN A 116 7.08 23.44 -6.43
N LYS A 117 5.78 23.59 -6.20
CA LYS A 117 4.91 22.48 -5.77
C LYS A 117 4.84 21.38 -6.82
N LEU A 118 4.72 21.75 -8.10
CA LEU A 118 4.74 20.80 -9.21
C LEU A 118 6.06 20.04 -9.28
N MET A 119 7.18 20.73 -9.08
CA MET A 119 8.50 20.10 -9.00
C MET A 119 8.61 19.14 -7.81
N ALA A 120 8.09 19.51 -6.65
CA ALA A 120 8.02 18.64 -5.49
C ALA A 120 7.18 17.38 -5.77
N ASP A 121 6.02 17.51 -6.41
CA ASP A 121 5.20 16.36 -6.80
C ASP A 121 5.94 15.41 -7.75
N VAL A 122 6.70 15.94 -8.73
CA VAL A 122 7.53 15.12 -9.62
C VAL A 122 8.64 14.42 -8.84
N LEU A 123 9.35 15.14 -7.97
CA LEU A 123 10.40 14.56 -7.12
C LEU A 123 9.86 13.47 -6.19
N ALA A 124 8.65 13.63 -5.65
CA ALA A 124 8.01 12.64 -4.80
C ALA A 124 7.83 11.30 -5.53
N VAL A 125 7.39 11.32 -6.80
CA VAL A 125 7.22 10.08 -7.58
C VAL A 125 8.55 9.48 -8.01
N LEU A 126 9.54 10.31 -8.34
CA LEU A 126 10.88 9.82 -8.67
C LEU A 126 11.54 9.15 -7.45
N ALA A 127 11.34 9.72 -6.26
CA ALA A 127 11.88 9.21 -5.00
C ALA A 127 11.49 7.75 -4.73
N MET A 128 10.27 7.34 -5.10
CA MET A 128 9.77 5.96 -4.96
C MET A 128 10.75 4.88 -5.45
N THR A 129 11.52 5.16 -6.52
CA THR A 129 12.46 4.19 -7.11
C THR A 129 13.92 4.62 -7.04
N MET A 130 14.18 5.89 -6.72
CA MET A 130 15.51 6.51 -6.83
C MET A 130 16.08 6.92 -5.49
N ALA A 131 15.24 7.19 -4.49
CA ALA A 131 15.68 7.59 -3.18
C ALA A 131 16.35 6.42 -2.45
N LYS A 132 17.22 6.76 -1.50
CA LYS A 132 17.84 5.76 -0.64
C LYS A 132 16.76 5.10 0.21
N GLU A 133 16.80 3.79 0.35
CA GLU A 133 15.89 3.06 1.23
C GLU A 133 15.89 3.66 2.65
N GLY A 134 14.70 3.89 3.21
CA GLY A 134 14.50 4.53 4.52
C GLY A 134 14.69 6.05 4.56
N SER A 135 14.97 6.72 3.44
CA SER A 135 15.10 8.20 3.40
C SER A 135 13.77 8.95 3.40
N ARG A 136 12.65 8.24 3.12
CA ARG A 136 11.28 8.79 3.08
C ARG A 136 11.15 10.06 2.23
N GLU A 137 11.93 10.12 1.15
CA GLU A 137 11.98 11.30 0.29
C GLU A 137 10.67 11.51 -0.46
N SER A 138 9.93 10.44 -0.77
CA SER A 138 8.64 10.54 -1.46
C SER A 138 7.64 11.31 -0.60
N LEU A 139 7.52 10.94 0.67
CA LEU A 139 6.71 11.64 1.66
C LEU A 139 7.18 13.08 1.87
N LYS A 140 8.48 13.29 2.06
CA LYS A 140 9.04 14.63 2.26
C LYS A 140 8.66 15.58 1.13
N PHE A 141 8.85 15.16 -0.12
CA PHE A 141 8.50 16.01 -1.26
C PHE A 141 6.99 16.14 -1.43
N LYS A 142 6.20 15.12 -1.07
CA LYS A 142 4.73 15.22 -1.13
C LYS A 142 4.17 16.23 -0.14
N LEU A 143 4.74 16.32 1.07
CA LEU A 143 4.40 17.33 2.08
C LEU A 143 4.77 18.75 1.64
N LEU A 144 5.86 18.90 0.86
CA LEU A 144 6.27 20.19 0.29
C LEU A 144 5.46 20.61 -0.95
N GLY A 145 4.87 19.64 -1.64
CA GLY A 145 4.09 19.82 -2.86
C GLY A 145 2.59 19.99 -2.60
N ASN A 146 1.78 19.23 -3.35
CA ASN A 146 0.35 19.15 -3.13
C ASN A 146 0.03 17.88 -2.32
N SER A 147 -0.31 18.01 -1.04
CA SER A 147 -0.56 16.85 -0.16
C SER A 147 -1.73 15.97 -0.59
N THR A 148 -2.75 16.53 -1.25
CA THR A 148 -4.04 15.83 -1.49
C THR A 148 -4.23 15.26 -2.91
N GLU A 149 -3.49 15.73 -3.92
CA GLU A 149 -3.59 15.21 -5.29
C GLU A 149 -2.78 13.91 -5.44
N LEU A 150 -3.40 12.78 -5.08
CA LEU A 150 -2.77 11.46 -5.10
C LEU A 150 -3.10 10.65 -6.35
N GLY A 151 -4.36 10.69 -6.78
CA GLY A 151 -4.84 9.84 -7.87
C GLY A 151 -4.18 10.08 -9.23
N SER A 152 -3.50 11.21 -9.41
CA SER A 152 -2.85 11.51 -10.69
C SER A 152 -1.62 10.67 -10.99
N TRP A 153 -1.00 10.01 -10.01
CA TRP A 153 0.28 9.30 -10.19
C TRP A 153 0.17 7.78 -10.27
N GLY A 154 -1.04 7.26 -10.01
CA GLY A 154 -1.35 5.83 -10.08
C GLY A 154 -1.17 5.11 -8.75
N HIS A 155 -1.66 3.87 -8.73
CA HIS A 155 -1.74 3.04 -7.53
C HIS A 155 -0.41 2.75 -6.84
N GLU A 156 0.63 2.43 -7.61
CA GLU A 156 1.92 2.03 -7.05
C GLU A 156 2.54 3.16 -6.23
N PHE A 157 2.43 4.41 -6.72
CA PHE A 157 2.88 5.57 -5.97
C PHE A 157 2.09 5.75 -4.67
N VAL A 158 0.76 5.65 -4.73
CA VAL A 158 -0.08 5.80 -3.53
C VAL A 158 0.23 4.72 -2.49
N ARG A 159 0.45 3.48 -2.94
CA ARG A 159 0.87 2.37 -2.10
C ARG A 159 2.23 2.62 -1.44
N SER A 160 3.24 3.03 -2.22
CA SER A 160 4.56 3.35 -1.67
C SER A 160 4.51 4.52 -0.69
N LEU A 161 3.71 5.54 -1.00
CA LEU A 161 3.52 6.70 -0.12
C LEU A 161 2.83 6.29 1.18
N ALA A 162 1.82 5.43 1.14
CA ALA A 162 1.14 4.92 2.33
C ALA A 162 2.15 4.25 3.29
N GLY A 163 3.04 3.40 2.77
CA GLY A 163 4.10 2.78 3.57
C GLY A 163 5.04 3.80 4.23
N GLU A 164 5.50 4.81 3.47
CA GLU A 164 6.33 5.88 4.06
C GLU A 164 5.58 6.69 5.13
N VAL A 165 4.29 6.94 4.94
CA VAL A 165 3.43 7.63 5.92
C VAL A 165 3.30 6.82 7.20
N GLY A 166 3.01 5.52 7.11
CA GLY A 166 2.92 4.63 8.27
C GLY A 166 4.23 4.52 9.04
N GLU A 167 5.36 4.41 8.33
CA GLU A 167 6.69 4.44 8.94
C GLU A 167 7.02 5.76 9.65
N GLU A 168 6.69 6.89 9.02
CA GLU A 168 6.92 8.22 9.59
C GLU A 168 6.02 8.48 10.79
N TYR A 169 4.75 8.09 10.73
CA TYR A 169 3.82 8.16 11.85
C TYR A 169 4.38 7.40 13.05
N ASN A 170 4.77 6.14 12.85
CA ASN A 170 5.35 5.31 13.89
C ASN A 170 6.66 5.90 14.45
N ALA A 171 7.51 6.47 13.60
CA ALA A 171 8.74 7.13 14.03
C ALA A 171 8.46 8.37 14.90
N ARG A 172 7.45 9.19 14.55
CA ARG A 172 7.08 10.40 15.32
C ARG A 172 6.46 10.06 16.67
N ILE A 173 5.62 9.02 16.74
CA ILE A 173 4.96 8.62 18.00
C ILE A 173 5.89 7.88 18.97
N THR A 174 6.91 7.18 18.46
CA THR A 174 7.87 6.41 19.29
C THR A 174 9.14 7.18 19.65
N ALA A 175 9.31 8.40 19.13
CA ALA A 175 10.47 9.23 19.45
C ALA A 175 10.53 9.58 20.95
N GLU A 176 11.71 9.47 21.55
CA GLU A 176 11.92 9.65 23.00
C GLU A 176 11.50 11.05 23.52
N ASP A 177 11.57 12.07 22.66
CA ASP A 177 11.20 13.46 22.96
C ASP A 177 9.76 13.82 22.55
N ALA A 178 8.96 12.86 22.07
CA ALA A 178 7.61 13.11 21.60
C ALA A 178 6.64 13.39 22.75
N VAL A 179 6.46 14.67 23.08
CA VAL A 179 5.32 15.17 23.86
C VAL A 179 4.35 15.79 22.87
N ASP A 180 3.27 15.06 22.56
CA ASP A 180 2.25 15.45 21.56
C ASP A 180 2.85 15.65 20.15
N PRO A 181 3.30 14.57 19.50
CA PRO A 181 3.90 14.67 18.17
C PRO A 181 2.86 15.14 17.15
N ASP A 182 3.18 16.21 16.43
CA ASP A 182 2.33 16.68 15.34
C ASP A 182 2.40 15.68 14.17
N VAL A 183 1.25 15.05 13.93
CA VAL A 183 1.01 14.10 12.84
C VAL A 183 -0.12 14.57 11.93
N SER A 184 -0.58 15.81 12.10
CA SER A 184 -1.72 16.36 11.37
C SER A 184 -1.47 16.36 9.86
N ASP A 185 -0.25 16.69 9.45
CA ASP A 185 0.22 16.66 8.07
C ASP A 185 0.16 15.26 7.44
N LEU A 186 0.50 14.22 8.21
CA LEU A 186 0.39 12.82 7.79
C LEU A 186 -1.08 12.39 7.69
N LEU A 187 -1.91 12.78 8.65
CA LEU A 187 -3.33 12.45 8.65
C LEU A 187 -4.08 13.08 7.48
N GLU A 188 -3.71 14.29 7.04
CA GLU A 188 -4.24 14.91 5.82
C GLU A 188 -3.94 14.05 4.58
N ILE A 189 -2.74 13.46 4.49
CA ILE A 189 -2.39 12.53 3.40
C ILE A 189 -3.23 11.25 3.51
N VAL A 190 -3.37 10.68 4.70
CA VAL A 190 -4.20 9.47 4.93
C VAL A 190 -5.65 9.71 4.51
N ASP A 191 -6.20 10.88 4.81
CA ASP A 191 -7.57 11.27 4.44
C ASP A 191 -7.76 11.38 2.92
N ALA A 192 -6.69 11.58 2.16
CA ALA A 192 -6.71 11.50 0.70
C ALA A 192 -6.42 10.07 0.16
N ILE A 193 -5.58 9.28 0.84
CA ILE A 193 -5.23 7.90 0.45
C ILE A 193 -6.43 6.95 0.60
N VAL A 194 -7.12 7.00 1.73
CA VAL A 194 -8.16 6.01 2.09
C VAL A 194 -9.31 6.00 1.07
N PRO A 195 -9.93 7.14 0.70
CA PRO A 195 -10.98 7.15 -0.33
C PRO A 195 -10.46 6.68 -1.68
N PHE A 196 -9.21 7.03 -2.04
CA PHE A 196 -8.61 6.60 -3.30
C PHE A 196 -8.49 5.07 -3.38
N HIS A 197 -7.97 4.42 -2.33
CA HIS A 197 -7.86 2.97 -2.26
C HIS A 197 -9.23 2.29 -2.28
N MET A 198 -10.21 2.79 -1.52
CA MET A 198 -11.58 2.24 -1.50
C MET A 198 -12.26 2.30 -2.88
N GLN A 199 -12.14 3.42 -3.59
CA GLN A 199 -12.75 3.60 -4.92
C GLN A 199 -12.13 2.70 -6.00
N HIS A 200 -10.89 2.27 -5.80
CA HIS A 200 -10.16 1.44 -6.77
C HIS A 200 -9.94 0.00 -6.28
N ASN A 201 -10.81 -0.50 -5.40
CA ASN A 201 -10.82 -1.91 -4.96
C ASN A 201 -9.54 -2.37 -4.25
N ALA A 202 -8.84 -1.44 -3.61
CA ALA A 202 -7.69 -1.66 -2.75
C ALA A 202 -8.10 -1.53 -1.27
N GLU A 203 -9.23 -2.14 -0.90
CA GLU A 203 -9.75 -2.07 0.48
C GLU A 203 -8.75 -2.60 1.52
N PRO A 204 -7.99 -3.70 1.29
CA PRO A 204 -6.94 -4.14 2.21
C PRO A 204 -5.89 -3.05 2.48
N GLU A 205 -5.40 -2.39 1.43
CA GLU A 205 -4.39 -1.33 1.56
C GLU A 205 -4.94 -0.09 2.28
N ALA A 206 -6.23 0.22 2.12
CA ALA A 206 -6.88 1.28 2.89
C ALA A 206 -6.99 0.94 4.39
N ILE A 207 -7.20 -0.34 4.72
CA ILE A 207 -7.31 -0.81 6.10
C ILE A 207 -5.92 -0.87 6.75
N ASP A 208 -4.90 -1.36 6.05
CA ASP A 208 -3.53 -1.45 6.55
C ASP A 208 -3.00 -0.08 7.01
N ILE A 209 -3.13 0.95 6.17
CA ILE A 209 -2.68 2.30 6.54
C ILE A 209 -3.44 2.84 7.75
N LEU A 210 -4.75 2.57 7.86
CA LEU A 210 -5.56 3.00 9.01
C LEU A 210 -5.19 2.28 10.30
N ILE A 211 -4.77 1.01 10.22
CA ILE A 211 -4.23 0.25 11.36
C ILE A 211 -2.89 0.86 11.76
N GLU A 212 -1.99 1.10 10.81
CA GLU A 212 -0.65 1.66 11.06
C GLU A 212 -0.70 3.04 11.72
N VAL A 213 -1.65 3.90 11.32
CA VAL A 213 -1.83 5.24 11.93
C VAL A 213 -2.84 5.26 13.08
N GLN A 214 -3.34 4.10 13.53
CA GLN A 214 -4.29 3.97 14.64
C GLN A 214 -5.60 4.79 14.45
N GLN A 215 -6.04 4.99 13.21
CA GLN A 215 -7.25 5.76 12.87
C GLN A 215 -8.38 4.88 12.32
N LEU A 216 -8.44 3.62 12.73
CA LEU A 216 -9.42 2.65 12.23
C LEU A 216 -10.88 3.12 12.37
N ALA A 217 -11.19 3.96 13.36
CA ALA A 217 -12.52 4.56 13.54
C ALA A 217 -13.02 5.33 12.31
N LYS A 218 -12.13 5.92 11.50
CA LYS A 218 -12.50 6.62 10.25
C LYS A 218 -13.22 5.71 9.25
N LEU A 219 -12.99 4.40 9.32
CA LEU A 219 -13.64 3.40 8.48
C LEU A 219 -15.16 3.36 8.71
N LEU A 220 -15.62 3.65 9.93
CA LEU A 220 -17.04 3.67 10.29
C LEU A 220 -17.78 4.86 9.70
N GLU A 221 -17.07 5.98 9.54
CA GLU A 221 -17.59 7.23 8.98
C GLU A 221 -17.50 7.23 7.44
N SER A 222 -16.64 6.41 6.86
CA SER A 222 -16.46 6.34 5.41
C SER A 222 -17.78 5.94 4.71
N PRO A 223 -18.25 6.76 3.75
CA PRO A 223 -19.41 6.43 2.90
C PRO A 223 -19.05 5.47 1.77
N ASP A 224 -17.76 5.19 1.55
CA ASP A 224 -17.29 4.37 0.43
C ASP A 224 -17.54 2.87 0.66
N ILE A 225 -17.93 2.46 1.87
CA ILE A 225 -18.24 1.07 2.20
C ILE A 225 -19.73 0.80 1.98
N ASP A 226 -20.02 -0.04 1.01
CA ASP A 226 -21.36 -0.39 0.56
C ASP A 226 -21.58 -1.92 0.55
N GLU A 227 -22.77 -2.35 0.11
CA GLU A 227 -23.13 -3.76 -0.04
C GLU A 227 -22.21 -4.56 -0.98
N LYS A 228 -21.38 -3.90 -1.81
CA LYS A 228 -20.51 -4.57 -2.78
C LYS A 228 -19.11 -4.84 -2.22
N ASN A 229 -18.62 -4.01 -1.29
CA ASN A 229 -17.27 -4.14 -0.77
C ASN A 229 -17.18 -4.58 0.70
N TYR A 230 -18.28 -4.47 1.47
CA TYR A 230 -18.22 -4.78 2.90
C TYR A 230 -17.73 -6.17 3.24
N GLN A 231 -18.05 -7.18 2.42
CA GLN A 231 -17.59 -8.54 2.65
C GLN A 231 -16.07 -8.60 2.62
N ARG A 232 -15.44 -7.92 1.66
CA ARG A 232 -13.99 -7.86 1.53
C ARG A 232 -13.35 -7.10 2.69
N VAL A 233 -13.93 -5.95 3.06
CA VAL A 233 -13.49 -5.14 4.20
C VAL A 233 -13.55 -5.93 5.50
N CYS A 234 -14.72 -6.49 5.85
CA CYS A 234 -14.90 -7.20 7.10
C CYS A 234 -14.12 -8.51 7.16
N LEU A 235 -14.02 -9.26 6.06
CA LEU A 235 -13.19 -10.47 6.03
C LEU A 235 -11.71 -10.13 6.24
N TYR A 236 -11.23 -9.03 5.67
CA TYR A 236 -9.87 -8.56 5.89
C TYR A 236 -9.64 -8.17 7.35
N LEU A 237 -10.53 -7.36 7.95
CA LEU A 237 -10.46 -6.99 9.37
C LEU A 237 -10.43 -8.21 10.30
N LEU A 238 -11.29 -9.21 10.04
CA LEU A 238 -11.34 -10.44 10.84
C LEU A 238 -10.08 -11.28 10.67
N ALA A 239 -9.51 -11.31 9.47
CA ALA A 239 -8.22 -11.97 9.23
C ALA A 239 -7.10 -11.24 9.98
N CYS A 240 -7.03 -9.91 9.94
CA CYS A 240 -6.08 -9.11 10.74
C CYS A 240 -6.23 -9.40 12.24
N ALA A 241 -7.47 -9.52 12.73
CA ALA A 241 -7.76 -9.86 14.12
C ALA A 241 -7.29 -11.28 14.51
N ASP A 242 -7.20 -12.24 13.58
CA ASP A 242 -6.66 -13.59 13.87
C ASP A 242 -5.14 -13.57 14.14
N TYR A 243 -4.43 -12.57 13.61
CA TYR A 243 -2.97 -12.43 13.74
C TYR A 243 -2.56 -11.32 14.71
N MET A 244 -3.51 -10.60 15.30
CA MET A 244 -3.23 -9.52 16.23
C MET A 244 -2.79 -10.07 17.59
N SER A 245 -1.62 -9.62 18.05
CA SER A 245 -1.06 -10.05 19.34
C SER A 245 -1.44 -9.10 20.49
N ASP A 246 -1.65 -7.82 20.17
CA ASP A 246 -2.10 -6.83 21.15
C ASP A 246 -3.61 -6.94 21.39
N ALA A 247 -4.00 -6.90 22.66
CA ALA A 247 -5.39 -7.11 23.06
C ALA A 247 -6.28 -5.89 22.76
N ASP A 248 -5.73 -4.68 22.86
CA ASP A 248 -6.47 -3.45 22.61
C ASP A 248 -6.72 -3.29 21.11
N ASP A 249 -5.71 -3.54 20.28
CA ASP A 249 -5.86 -3.53 18.82
C ASP A 249 -6.79 -4.64 18.32
N LEU A 250 -6.74 -5.84 18.93
CA LEU A 250 -7.67 -6.92 18.64
C LEU A 250 -9.13 -6.49 18.88
N VAL A 251 -9.40 -5.90 20.05
CA VAL A 251 -10.74 -5.42 20.40
C VAL A 251 -11.16 -4.31 19.45
N ASN A 252 -10.26 -3.39 19.09
CA ASN A 252 -10.55 -2.31 18.15
C ASN A 252 -10.95 -2.83 16.75
N LEU A 253 -10.20 -3.81 16.23
CA LEU A 253 -10.51 -4.47 14.95
C LEU A 253 -11.88 -5.16 14.98
N LEU A 254 -12.16 -5.93 16.03
CA LEU A 254 -13.43 -6.64 16.17
C LEU A 254 -14.61 -5.68 16.35
N ASN A 255 -14.46 -4.62 17.15
CA ASN A 255 -15.49 -3.59 17.35
C ASN A 255 -15.79 -2.83 16.05
N THR A 256 -14.76 -2.55 15.26
CA THR A 256 -14.93 -1.91 13.95
C THR A 256 -15.67 -2.84 12.99
N ALA A 257 -15.27 -4.11 12.90
CA ALA A 257 -15.96 -5.11 12.07
C ALA A 257 -17.42 -5.31 12.48
N TYR A 258 -17.69 -5.38 13.79
CA TYR A 258 -19.05 -5.45 14.35
C TYR A 258 -19.91 -4.26 13.91
N SER A 259 -19.39 -3.04 14.10
CA SER A 259 -20.09 -1.81 13.77
C SER A 259 -20.38 -1.70 12.27
N LEU A 260 -19.45 -2.15 11.42
CA LEU A 260 -19.67 -2.22 9.97
C LEU A 260 -20.77 -3.22 9.59
N PHE A 261 -20.75 -4.44 10.15
CA PHE A 261 -21.82 -5.42 9.90
C PHE A 261 -23.19 -4.91 10.36
N LEU A 262 -23.23 -4.22 11.51
CA LEU A 262 -24.47 -3.67 12.04
C LEU A 262 -25.02 -2.53 11.17
N ARG A 263 -24.13 -1.66 10.68
CA ARG A 263 -24.48 -0.56 9.76
C ARG A 263 -25.07 -1.06 8.45
N LEU A 264 -24.62 -2.22 7.97
CA LEU A 264 -25.07 -2.84 6.71
C LEU A 264 -26.15 -3.91 6.92
N GLU A 265 -26.75 -3.94 8.12
CA GLU A 265 -27.86 -4.82 8.48
C GLU A 265 -27.54 -6.33 8.32
N GLN A 266 -26.25 -6.70 8.43
CA GLN A 266 -25.79 -8.09 8.37
C GLN A 266 -25.78 -8.70 9.79
N TYR A 267 -26.96 -8.90 10.36
CA TYR A 267 -27.12 -9.32 11.75
C TYR A 267 -26.47 -10.67 12.12
N PRO A 268 -26.54 -11.74 11.30
CA PRO A 268 -25.90 -13.01 11.65
C PRO A 268 -24.38 -12.92 11.77
N ASP A 269 -23.73 -12.14 10.89
CA ASP A 269 -22.28 -11.95 10.94
C ASP A 269 -21.88 -11.00 12.07
N ALA A 270 -22.65 -9.94 12.32
CA ALA A 270 -22.48 -9.08 13.49
C ALA A 270 -22.55 -9.90 14.79
N LEU A 271 -23.51 -10.84 14.92
CA LEU A 271 -23.62 -11.73 16.07
C LEU A 271 -22.39 -12.61 16.25
N ARG A 272 -21.84 -13.17 15.15
CA ARG A 272 -20.63 -14.00 15.22
C ARG A 272 -19.44 -13.19 15.74
N VAL A 273 -19.31 -11.93 15.34
CA VAL A 273 -18.28 -11.03 15.86
C VAL A 273 -18.53 -10.67 17.33
N ALA A 274 -19.77 -10.35 17.72
CA ALA A 274 -20.14 -10.05 19.11
C ALA A 274 -19.79 -11.22 20.06
N LEU A 275 -20.07 -12.45 19.64
CA LEU A 275 -19.70 -13.66 20.40
C LEU A 275 -18.20 -13.87 20.50
N ARG A 276 -17.44 -13.43 19.49
CA ARG A 276 -15.98 -13.48 19.50
C ARG A 276 -15.38 -12.43 20.44
N VAL A 277 -15.99 -11.24 20.51
CA VAL A 277 -15.63 -10.20 21.49
C VAL A 277 -16.00 -10.63 22.91
N GLY A 278 -17.08 -11.41 23.07
CA GLY A 278 -17.58 -11.85 24.37
C GLY A 278 -18.35 -10.75 25.11
N ASN A 279 -18.93 -9.80 24.37
CA ASN A 279 -19.75 -8.74 24.95
C ASN A 279 -21.25 -9.05 24.77
N ASP A 280 -21.94 -9.33 25.88
CA ASP A 280 -23.36 -9.66 25.90
C ASP A 280 -24.25 -8.47 25.47
N ASP A 281 -23.82 -7.23 25.69
CA ASP A 281 -24.56 -6.04 25.26
C ASP A 281 -24.64 -5.95 23.74
N PHE A 282 -23.57 -6.34 23.04
CA PHE A 282 -23.56 -6.39 21.58
C PHE A 282 -24.46 -7.48 21.03
N VAL A 283 -24.58 -8.61 21.73
CA VAL A 283 -25.54 -9.67 21.38
C VAL A 283 -26.96 -9.12 21.51
N ALA A 284 -27.28 -8.46 22.63
CA ALA A 284 -28.58 -7.85 22.85
C ALA A 284 -28.93 -6.83 21.77
N GLU A 285 -27.99 -5.94 21.43
CA GLU A 285 -28.20 -4.91 20.40
C GLU A 285 -28.52 -5.50 19.01
N VAL A 286 -27.81 -6.55 18.59
CA VAL A 286 -28.06 -7.20 17.29
C VAL A 286 -29.45 -7.85 17.27
N PHE A 287 -29.85 -8.52 18.36
CA PHE A 287 -31.18 -9.14 18.46
C PHE A 287 -32.30 -8.09 18.47
N GLN A 288 -32.13 -6.97 19.17
CA GLN A 288 -33.11 -5.88 19.20
C GLN A 288 -33.24 -5.17 17.84
N LYS A 289 -32.13 -4.99 17.11
CA LYS A 289 -32.15 -4.35 15.79
C LYS A 289 -32.70 -5.27 14.69
N CYS A 290 -32.57 -6.58 14.82
CA CYS A 290 -33.09 -7.55 13.87
C CYS A 290 -34.62 -7.69 14.00
N LYS A 291 -35.37 -7.22 13.01
CA LYS A 291 -36.85 -7.30 12.98
C LYS A 291 -37.39 -8.52 12.23
N ASP A 292 -36.53 -9.26 11.51
CA ASP A 292 -36.94 -10.42 10.73
C ASP A 292 -36.89 -11.69 11.60
N ASP A 293 -38.05 -12.31 11.79
CA ASP A 293 -38.22 -13.53 12.59
C ASP A 293 -37.40 -14.71 12.06
N VAL A 294 -37.21 -14.82 10.73
CA VAL A 294 -36.43 -15.92 10.15
C VAL A 294 -34.96 -15.77 10.50
N VAL A 295 -34.43 -14.55 10.41
CA VAL A 295 -33.04 -14.22 10.75
C VAL A 295 -32.81 -14.33 12.26
N ARG A 296 -33.76 -13.90 13.08
CA ARG A 296 -33.73 -14.10 14.55
C ARG A 296 -33.65 -15.58 14.92
N ASN A 297 -34.45 -16.43 14.27
CA ASN A 297 -34.38 -17.88 14.49
C ASN A 297 -33.00 -18.42 14.12
N GLN A 298 -32.43 -18.01 12.98
CA GLN A 298 -31.07 -18.40 12.58
C GLN A 298 -30.02 -17.97 13.61
N MET A 299 -30.11 -16.73 14.10
CA MET A 299 -29.26 -16.21 15.17
C MET A 299 -29.40 -17.00 16.47
N GLY A 300 -30.63 -17.39 16.85
CA GLY A 300 -30.89 -18.25 18.00
C GLY A 300 -30.21 -19.62 17.88
N TYR A 301 -30.18 -20.23 16.68
CA TYR A 301 -29.42 -21.46 16.43
C TYR A 301 -27.91 -21.25 16.60
N ILE A 302 -27.37 -20.10 16.21
CA ILE A 302 -25.95 -19.76 16.42
C ILE A 302 -25.64 -19.66 17.91
N LEU A 303 -26.46 -18.94 18.69
CA LEU A 303 -26.32 -18.84 20.15
C LEU A 303 -26.39 -20.21 20.82
N GLY A 304 -27.39 -21.02 20.46
CA GLY A 304 -27.55 -22.37 21.01
C GLY A 304 -26.34 -23.27 20.76
N ARG A 305 -25.70 -23.14 19.59
CA ARG A 305 -24.45 -23.87 19.28
C ARG A 305 -23.27 -23.39 20.12
N GLN A 306 -23.17 -22.09 20.39
CA GLN A 306 -22.13 -21.49 21.23
C GLN A 306 -22.41 -21.62 22.73
N ARG A 307 -23.59 -22.14 23.11
CA ARG A 307 -24.06 -22.26 24.51
C ARG A 307 -24.12 -20.92 25.25
N CYS A 308 -24.35 -19.84 24.52
CA CYS A 308 -24.63 -18.53 25.09
C CYS A 308 -26.14 -18.44 25.34
N PHE A 309 -26.50 -18.08 26.58
CA PHE A 309 -27.88 -17.91 26.99
C PHE A 309 -28.21 -16.43 26.96
N TYR A 310 -29.06 -16.04 26.02
CA TYR A 310 -29.62 -14.69 25.94
C TYR A 310 -31.11 -14.79 26.23
N GLU A 311 -31.57 -14.05 27.23
CA GLU A 311 -33.00 -13.88 27.49
C GLU A 311 -33.49 -12.72 26.64
N ASP A 312 -34.33 -13.05 25.66
CA ASP A 312 -34.91 -12.06 24.77
C ASP A 312 -36.08 -11.37 25.48
N GLU A 313 -35.90 -10.11 25.87
CA GLU A 313 -36.96 -9.30 26.51
C GLU A 313 -37.97 -8.70 25.51
N SER A 314 -37.84 -9.03 24.21
CA SER A 314 -38.64 -8.48 23.10
C SER A 314 -40.00 -9.13 22.89
#